data_AF-A0A2J6HEI4-F1
#
_entry.id   AF-A0A2J6HEI4-F1
#
_cell.length_a   1.000
_cell.length_b   1.000
_cell.length_c   1.000
_cell.angle_alpha   90.00
_cell.angle_beta   90.00
_cell.angle_gamma   90.00
#
_symmetry.space_group_name_H-M   'P 1'
#
loop_
_entity.id
_entity.type
_entity.pdbx_description
1 polymer ?
#
loop_
_entity_poly.entity_id
_entity_poly.type
_entity_poly.pdbx_seq_one_letter_code
_entity_poly.pdbx_strand_id
1 'polypeptide(L)'
;MKKIVILLGIVAFFSFFRLNAQTIYYWDTLDFETPYPYLSIDTASENLWQIGEPQKTIFNSAFAGTHAIVTDTLLNYPINNTSEFIIAFGDFNFSGFYPMVVFFEIIHKYDTDTLKDGGFISISFDMGQTWTNIIEDYSSIAVTPADTVYGSENLYNSGDTLFNGEFGFSGRNNGWDTCWFTWHGWLLRDNMNFSDTALLKFSFISDGIDTGKEGWMIDNI
;
A
#
# COMPACT_ATOMS: atom_id res chain seq x y z
N MET A 1 62.43 21.67 8.81
CA MET A 1 61.74 20.74 9.74
C MET A 1 60.43 21.30 10.30
N LYS A 2 60.35 22.54 10.81
CA LYS A 2 59.09 23.12 11.35
C LYS A 2 57.91 23.20 10.37
N LYS A 3 58.15 23.38 9.06
CA LYS A 3 57.09 23.44 8.03
C LYS A 3 56.46 22.07 7.69
N ILE A 4 57.17 20.96 7.91
CA ILE A 4 56.68 19.60 7.63
C ILE A 4 55.79 19.09 8.77
N VAL A 5 56.06 19.51 10.00
CA VAL A 5 55.25 19.16 11.18
C VAL A 5 53.85 19.80 11.13
N ILE A 6 53.73 21.02 10.59
CA ILE A 6 52.43 21.70 10.42
C ILE A 6 51.58 20.99 9.35
N LEU A 7 52.20 20.49 8.27
CA LEU A 7 51.48 19.80 7.21
C LEU A 7 50.92 18.44 7.67
N LEU A 8 51.67 17.69 8.49
CA LEU A 8 51.21 16.43 9.07
C LEU A 8 50.10 16.64 10.13
N GLY A 9 50.14 17.74 10.87
CA GLY A 9 49.08 18.11 11.82
C GLY A 9 47.75 18.44 11.14
N ILE A 10 47.78 19.06 9.96
CA ILE A 10 46.57 19.40 9.18
C ILE A 10 45.95 18.14 8.57
N VAL A 11 46.75 17.21 8.03
CA VAL A 11 46.24 15.94 7.46
C VAL A 11 45.63 15.01 8.53
N ALA A 12 46.18 15.04 9.76
CA ALA A 12 45.62 14.32 10.90
C ALA A 12 44.29 14.92 11.40
N PHE A 13 44.03 16.22 11.17
CA PHE A 13 42.79 16.87 11.59
C PHE A 13 41.60 16.57 10.66
N PHE A 14 41.85 16.29 9.37
CA PHE A 14 40.80 15.94 8.41
C PHE A 14 40.38 14.46 8.44
N SER A 15 41.15 13.58 9.07
CA SER A 15 40.88 12.14 9.11
C SER A 15 39.85 11.73 10.18
N PHE A 16 39.39 12.66 11.02
CA PHE A 16 38.41 12.39 12.09
C PHE A 16 36.97 12.79 11.76
N PHE A 17 36.71 13.43 10.62
CA PHE A 17 35.35 13.71 10.18
C PHE A 17 34.83 12.56 9.32
N ARG A 18 34.32 11.51 9.96
CA ARG A 18 33.36 10.63 9.31
C ARG A 18 31.99 11.31 9.39
N LEU A 19 31.60 12.01 8.34
CA LEU A 19 30.20 12.35 8.11
C LEU A 19 29.46 11.04 7.84
N ASN A 20 28.89 10.44 8.88
CA ASN A 20 27.83 9.45 8.68
C ASN A 20 26.56 10.25 8.40
N ALA A 21 26.24 10.46 7.12
CA ALA A 21 24.87 10.77 6.76
C ALA A 21 24.06 9.51 7.03
N GLN A 22 23.49 9.39 8.23
CA GLN A 22 22.50 8.35 8.51
C GLN A 22 21.19 8.83 7.89
N THR A 23 20.77 8.18 6.81
CA THR A 23 19.39 8.32 6.35
C THR A 23 18.50 7.63 7.38
N ILE A 24 17.77 8.42 8.16
CA ILE A 24 16.73 7.88 9.04
C ILE A 24 15.51 7.65 8.15
N TYR A 25 15.17 6.39 7.93
CA TYR A 25 13.90 6.02 7.32
C TYR A 25 12.89 5.78 8.45
N TYR A 26 11.74 6.45 8.36
CA TYR A 26 10.61 6.21 9.26
C TYR A 26 9.71 5.18 8.59
N TRP A 27 9.48 4.08 9.29
CA TRP A 27 8.60 3.00 8.86
C TRP A 27 7.47 2.90 9.87
N ASP A 28 6.26 2.79 9.37
CA ASP A 28 5.12 2.30 10.13
C ASP A 28 4.76 0.93 9.55
N THR A 29 4.19 0.05 10.36
CA THR A 29 3.77 -1.28 9.88
C THR A 29 2.42 -1.60 10.49
N LEU A 30 1.47 -1.90 9.63
CA LEU A 30 0.15 -2.39 9.98
C LEU A 30 0.14 -3.92 9.85
N ASP A 31 0.35 -4.60 10.97
CA ASP A 31 0.41 -6.07 11.10
C ASP A 31 -0.92 -6.71 11.57
N PHE A 32 -1.96 -5.89 11.76
CA PHE A 32 -3.30 -6.30 12.18
C PHE A 32 -3.42 -7.02 13.53
N GLU A 33 -2.34 -7.14 14.29
CA GLU A 33 -2.36 -7.78 15.62
C GLU A 33 -2.90 -6.86 16.71
N THR A 34 -2.87 -5.55 16.46
CA THR A 34 -3.46 -4.54 17.34
C THR A 34 -4.28 -3.54 16.53
N PRO A 35 -5.32 -2.93 17.14
CA PRO A 35 -6.11 -1.91 16.46
C PRO A 35 -5.23 -0.76 15.97
N TYR A 36 -5.36 -0.42 14.69
CA TYR A 36 -4.59 0.65 14.06
C TYR A 36 -5.46 1.93 13.91
N PRO A 37 -5.06 3.06 14.51
CA PRO A 37 -5.92 4.25 14.59
C PRO A 37 -6.35 4.86 13.25
N TYR A 38 -5.59 4.61 12.18
CA TYR A 38 -5.79 5.22 10.87
C TYR A 38 -6.36 4.24 9.85
N LEU A 39 -6.81 3.07 10.30
CA LEU A 39 -7.55 2.10 9.50
C LEU A 39 -9.05 2.26 9.78
N SER A 40 -9.84 2.35 8.72
CA SER A 40 -11.30 2.40 8.77
C SER A 40 -11.89 1.28 7.94
N ILE A 41 -12.69 0.42 8.57
CA ILE A 41 -13.48 -0.62 7.93
C ILE A 41 -14.95 -0.28 8.19
N ASP A 42 -15.76 -0.16 7.13
CA ASP A 42 -17.21 0.00 7.32
C ASP A 42 -17.76 -1.28 7.98
N THR A 43 -18.51 -1.12 9.07
CA THR A 43 -19.09 -2.22 9.84
C THR A 43 -20.51 -2.57 9.41
N ALA A 44 -21.02 -1.94 8.34
CA ALA A 44 -22.25 -2.34 7.69
C ALA A 44 -22.19 -3.82 7.26
N SER A 45 -23.34 -4.51 7.31
CA SER A 45 -23.43 -5.96 7.06
C SER A 45 -23.05 -6.40 5.65
N GLU A 46 -22.88 -5.46 4.72
CA GLU A 46 -22.56 -5.72 3.31
C GLU A 46 -21.05 -5.66 3.04
N ASN A 47 -20.27 -5.07 3.95
CA ASN A 47 -18.82 -4.99 3.81
C ASN A 47 -18.18 -6.31 4.24
N LEU A 48 -17.38 -6.87 3.34
CA LEU A 48 -16.72 -8.16 3.48
C LEU A 48 -15.48 -8.11 4.38
N TRP A 49 -14.77 -6.98 4.35
CA TRP A 49 -13.47 -6.87 5.00
C TRP A 49 -13.54 -7.09 6.50
N GLN A 50 -12.70 -7.98 7.00
CA GLN A 50 -12.55 -8.28 8.42
C GLN A 50 -11.09 -8.49 8.76
N ILE A 51 -10.73 -8.15 10.00
CA ILE A 51 -9.44 -8.49 10.59
C ILE A 51 -9.65 -9.74 11.44
N GLY A 52 -8.92 -10.80 11.15
CA GLY A 52 -9.09 -12.06 11.87
C GLY A 52 -8.14 -13.15 11.39
N GLU A 53 -8.20 -14.31 12.06
CA GLU A 53 -7.45 -15.50 11.67
C GLU A 53 -8.09 -16.12 10.42
N PRO A 54 -7.37 -16.24 9.28
CA PRO A 54 -7.90 -16.87 8.08
C PRO A 54 -8.02 -18.40 8.25
N GLN A 55 -9.21 -18.96 8.00
CA GLN A 55 -9.55 -20.36 8.26
C GLN A 55 -10.02 -21.13 7.01
N LYS A 56 -9.73 -20.62 5.81
CA LYS A 56 -10.12 -21.22 4.54
C LYS A 56 -9.07 -22.21 4.01
N THR A 57 -9.25 -22.73 2.81
CA THR A 57 -8.32 -23.73 2.24
C THR A 57 -7.05 -23.07 1.70
N ILE A 58 -7.16 -21.93 1.03
CA ILE A 58 -6.05 -21.17 0.43
C ILE A 58 -5.60 -20.04 1.38
N PHE A 59 -6.55 -19.35 2.01
CA PHE A 59 -6.38 -18.34 3.03
C PHE A 59 -6.50 -19.01 4.40
N ASN A 60 -5.47 -19.78 4.73
CA ASN A 60 -5.42 -20.67 5.89
C ASN A 60 -4.48 -20.19 7.00
N SER A 61 -3.86 -19.03 6.82
CA SER A 61 -2.90 -18.41 7.74
C SER A 61 -2.64 -16.97 7.31
N ALA A 62 -2.37 -16.10 8.28
CA ALA A 62 -1.79 -14.77 8.06
C ALA A 62 -0.33 -14.89 7.56
N PHE A 63 0.25 -13.79 7.06
CA PHE A 63 1.66 -13.79 6.63
C PHE A 63 2.57 -13.77 7.85
N ALA A 64 2.27 -12.90 8.80
CA ALA A 64 2.89 -12.84 10.12
C ALA A 64 1.81 -12.92 11.20
N GLY A 65 2.21 -13.32 12.42
CA GLY A 65 1.27 -13.38 13.54
C GLY A 65 0.12 -14.37 13.33
N THR A 66 -1.09 -13.92 13.66
CA THR A 66 -2.35 -14.67 13.63
C THR A 66 -3.43 -13.98 12.81
N HIS A 67 -3.40 -12.66 12.66
CA HIS A 67 -4.45 -11.88 12.02
C HIS A 67 -3.97 -11.30 10.70
N ALA A 68 -4.87 -11.26 9.72
CA ALA A 68 -4.72 -10.51 8.48
C ALA A 68 -6.03 -9.77 8.20
N ILE A 69 -6.01 -8.76 7.32
CA ILE A 69 -7.24 -8.19 6.78
C ILE A 69 -7.67 -9.00 5.55
N VAL A 70 -8.91 -9.48 5.53
CA VAL A 70 -9.40 -10.43 4.53
C VAL A 70 -10.88 -10.20 4.23
N THR A 71 -11.29 -10.43 2.98
CA THR A 71 -12.70 -10.31 2.56
C THR A 71 -13.64 -11.33 3.23
N ASP A 72 -13.12 -12.40 3.81
CA ASP A 72 -13.83 -13.16 4.83
C ASP A 72 -12.85 -14.11 5.53
N THR A 73 -12.96 -14.39 6.82
CA THR A 73 -12.07 -15.35 7.51
C THR A 73 -12.47 -16.80 7.29
N LEU A 74 -13.74 -17.08 6.98
CA LEU A 74 -14.31 -18.42 6.97
C LEU A 74 -14.99 -18.80 5.64
N LEU A 75 -15.69 -17.86 5.01
CA LEU A 75 -16.51 -18.10 3.81
C LEU A 75 -15.86 -17.57 2.53
N ASN A 76 -16.30 -18.11 1.40
CA ASN A 76 -15.97 -17.54 0.10
C ASN A 76 -16.70 -16.20 -0.08
N TYR A 77 -16.16 -15.32 -0.92
CA TYR A 77 -16.86 -14.06 -1.21
C TYR A 77 -18.17 -14.35 -1.98
N PRO A 78 -19.26 -13.60 -1.70
CA PRO A 78 -20.52 -13.75 -2.42
C PRO A 78 -20.48 -13.03 -3.78
N ILE A 79 -21.45 -13.33 -4.64
CA ILE A 79 -21.70 -12.59 -5.89
C ILE A 79 -22.20 -11.16 -5.62
N ASN A 80 -22.04 -10.28 -6.60
CA ASN A 80 -22.54 -8.91 -6.63
C ASN A 80 -22.14 -8.09 -5.38
N ASN A 81 -20.91 -8.24 -4.93
CA ASN A 81 -20.41 -7.51 -3.78
C ASN A 81 -19.55 -6.32 -4.20
N THR A 82 -19.59 -5.26 -3.40
CA THR A 82 -18.61 -4.18 -3.42
C THR A 82 -18.30 -3.84 -1.98
N SER A 83 -17.03 -3.95 -1.62
CA SER A 83 -16.55 -3.81 -0.24
C SER A 83 -15.27 -3.02 -0.21
N GLU A 84 -15.09 -2.20 0.83
CA GLU A 84 -13.92 -1.34 0.94
C GLU A 84 -13.41 -1.18 2.37
N PHE A 85 -12.12 -0.95 2.49
CA PHE A 85 -11.52 -0.36 3.69
C PHE A 85 -10.56 0.77 3.29
N ILE A 86 -10.31 1.67 4.23
CA ILE A 86 -9.54 2.88 4.00
C ILE A 86 -8.42 2.96 5.02
N ILE A 87 -7.22 3.29 4.55
CA ILE A 87 -6.08 3.70 5.36
C ILE A 87 -5.86 5.19 5.15
N ALA A 88 -5.92 5.96 6.22
CA ALA A 88 -5.50 7.36 6.21
C ALA A 88 -4.00 7.45 6.49
N PHE A 89 -3.30 8.32 5.77
CA PHE A 89 -1.89 8.55 5.99
C PHE A 89 -1.52 10.01 5.78
N GLY A 90 -0.52 10.47 6.53
CA GLY A 90 -0.04 11.84 6.48
C GLY A 90 1.21 11.99 7.35
N ASP A 91 1.49 13.23 7.76
CA ASP A 91 2.67 13.51 8.59
C ASP A 91 2.68 12.73 9.92
N PHE A 92 1.49 12.41 10.44
CA PHE A 92 1.31 11.65 11.68
C PHE A 92 1.79 10.19 11.62
N ASN A 93 2.02 9.62 10.43
CA ASN A 93 2.69 8.31 10.27
C ASN A 93 4.14 8.45 9.79
N PHE A 94 4.45 9.49 9.01
CA PHE A 94 5.74 9.62 8.33
C PHE A 94 6.72 10.62 8.97
N SER A 95 6.39 11.20 10.12
CA SER A 95 7.30 11.96 11.00
C SER A 95 8.14 13.04 10.29
N GLY A 96 7.52 13.87 9.45
CA GLY A 96 8.16 14.99 8.75
C GLY A 96 8.64 14.69 7.33
N PHE A 97 8.54 13.44 6.86
CA PHE A 97 8.89 13.07 5.47
C PHE A 97 7.71 13.18 4.50
N TYR A 98 6.49 13.17 5.01
CA TYR A 98 5.31 13.48 4.21
C TYR A 98 5.29 14.99 3.87
N PRO A 99 4.91 15.38 2.65
CA PRO A 99 4.51 14.55 1.51
C PRO A 99 5.68 14.22 0.54
N MET A 100 6.93 14.40 0.95
CA MET A 100 8.08 14.43 0.04
C MET A 100 8.38 13.09 -0.64
N VAL A 101 8.37 11.99 0.13
CA VAL A 101 8.53 10.62 -0.35
C VAL A 101 7.58 9.73 0.45
N VAL A 102 6.71 9.00 -0.23
CA VAL A 102 5.76 8.07 0.38
C VAL A 102 5.88 6.73 -0.32
N PHE A 103 6.12 5.68 0.44
CA PHE A 103 6.27 4.32 -0.04
C PHE A 103 5.28 3.42 0.70
N PHE A 104 4.57 2.58 -0.05
CA PHE A 104 3.70 1.55 0.49
C PHE A 104 4.15 0.19 -0.02
N GLU A 105 4.21 -0.77 0.89
CA GLU A 105 4.37 -2.19 0.60
C GLU A 105 3.12 -2.90 1.11
N ILE A 106 2.65 -3.92 0.41
CA ILE A 106 1.61 -4.82 0.90
C ILE A 106 2.06 -6.26 0.64
N ILE A 107 1.80 -7.13 1.59
CA ILE A 107 1.97 -8.57 1.40
C ILE A 107 0.58 -9.17 1.26
N HIS A 108 0.27 -9.80 0.13
CA HIS A 108 -1.11 -10.16 -0.18
C HIS A 108 -1.28 -11.53 -0.85
N LYS A 109 -2.51 -12.05 -0.77
CA LYS A 109 -3.00 -13.27 -1.40
C LYS A 109 -4.34 -12.99 -2.02
N TYR A 110 -4.55 -13.39 -3.27
CA TYR A 110 -5.85 -13.31 -3.92
C TYR A 110 -6.20 -14.62 -4.63
N ASP A 111 -7.47 -14.99 -4.56
CA ASP A 111 -8.09 -16.09 -5.32
C ASP A 111 -9.49 -15.63 -5.69
N THR A 112 -9.66 -15.28 -6.96
CA THR A 112 -10.83 -14.60 -7.55
C THR A 112 -11.11 -15.15 -8.94
N ASP A 113 -12.29 -14.88 -9.51
CA ASP A 113 -12.53 -15.16 -10.92
C ASP A 113 -11.65 -14.28 -11.82
N THR A 114 -11.01 -14.91 -12.81
CA THR A 114 -9.95 -14.28 -13.60
C THR A 114 -10.50 -13.21 -14.55
N LEU A 115 -9.93 -12.00 -14.51
CA LEU A 115 -10.38 -10.82 -15.28
C LEU A 115 -11.86 -10.46 -15.08
N LYS A 116 -12.41 -10.84 -13.92
CA LYS A 116 -13.80 -10.55 -13.55
C LYS A 116 -13.82 -9.93 -12.18
N ASP A 117 -13.64 -10.76 -11.16
CA ASP A 117 -13.68 -10.37 -9.77
C ASP A 117 -12.28 -9.97 -9.32
N GLY A 118 -12.19 -9.13 -8.31
CA GLY A 118 -10.88 -8.64 -7.95
C GLY A 118 -10.82 -7.54 -6.92
N GLY A 119 -9.58 -7.20 -6.63
CA GLY A 119 -9.19 -6.14 -5.73
C GLY A 119 -8.51 -4.99 -6.45
N PHE A 120 -8.85 -3.76 -6.13
CA PHE A 120 -8.16 -2.58 -6.66
C PHE A 120 -7.91 -1.54 -5.56
N ILE A 121 -7.02 -0.61 -5.86
CA ILE A 121 -6.52 0.39 -4.93
C ILE A 121 -6.79 1.76 -5.53
N SER A 122 -7.37 2.66 -4.74
CA SER A 122 -7.61 4.04 -5.15
C SER A 122 -7.07 5.00 -4.12
N ILE A 123 -6.69 6.20 -4.56
CA ILE A 123 -6.21 7.27 -3.70
C ILE A 123 -7.14 8.48 -3.74
N SER A 124 -7.28 9.15 -2.61
CA SER A 124 -7.98 10.42 -2.47
C SER A 124 -7.14 11.43 -1.70
N PHE A 125 -7.21 12.68 -2.13
CA PHE A 125 -6.51 13.82 -1.51
C PHE A 125 -7.48 14.87 -0.95
N ASP A 126 -8.78 14.65 -1.10
CA ASP A 126 -9.86 15.56 -0.71
C ASP A 126 -10.82 14.93 0.30
N MET A 127 -10.27 14.09 1.18
CA MET A 127 -11.01 13.37 2.23
C MET A 127 -12.13 12.47 1.69
N GLY A 128 -11.90 11.85 0.52
CA GLY A 128 -12.78 10.84 -0.06
C GLY A 128 -13.88 11.40 -0.97
N GLN A 129 -13.83 12.67 -1.36
CA GLN A 129 -14.80 13.25 -2.30
C GLN A 129 -14.55 12.81 -3.73
N THR A 130 -13.28 12.67 -4.11
CA THR A 130 -12.84 12.08 -5.37
C THR A 130 -11.83 10.96 -5.11
N TRP A 131 -11.86 9.96 -5.99
CA TRP A 131 -10.99 8.78 -5.94
C TRP A 131 -10.40 8.55 -7.33
N THR A 132 -9.10 8.30 -7.38
CA THR A 132 -8.37 7.94 -8.60
C THR A 132 -7.79 6.55 -8.42
N ASN A 133 -7.92 5.68 -9.41
CA ASN A 133 -7.25 4.38 -9.39
C ASN A 133 -5.72 4.60 -9.29
N ILE A 134 -5.03 3.82 -8.46
CA ILE A 134 -3.64 4.09 -8.10
C ILE A 134 -2.71 4.16 -9.33
N ILE A 135 -2.97 3.34 -10.36
CA ILE A 135 -2.16 3.30 -11.58
C ILE A 135 -2.47 4.43 -12.56
N GLU A 136 -3.48 5.24 -12.25
CA GLU A 136 -3.85 6.45 -12.99
C GLU A 136 -3.48 7.71 -12.21
N ASP A 137 -2.87 7.57 -11.03
CA ASP A 137 -2.42 8.71 -10.25
C ASP A 137 -1.07 9.24 -10.75
N TYR A 138 -1.10 10.50 -11.20
CA TYR A 138 0.07 11.26 -11.67
C TYR A 138 0.37 12.47 -10.77
N SER A 139 -0.03 12.42 -9.49
CA SER A 139 -0.03 13.58 -8.59
C SER A 139 1.34 14.08 -8.12
N SER A 140 2.41 13.31 -8.34
CA SER A 140 3.77 13.61 -7.87
C SER A 140 4.70 14.15 -8.96
N ILE A 141 5.77 14.85 -8.58
CA ILE A 141 6.70 15.51 -9.54
C ILE A 141 7.64 14.53 -10.23
N ALA A 142 8.14 13.51 -9.53
CA ALA A 142 9.25 12.68 -10.02
C ALA A 142 8.84 11.24 -10.35
N VAL A 143 8.26 10.52 -9.38
CA VAL A 143 7.84 9.13 -9.53
C VAL A 143 6.44 9.00 -8.94
N THR A 144 5.58 8.23 -9.59
CA THR A 144 4.19 7.95 -9.19
C THR A 144 3.92 6.46 -9.34
N PRO A 145 2.88 5.90 -8.70
CA PRO A 145 2.52 4.48 -8.88
C PRO A 145 2.22 4.11 -10.34
N ALA A 146 1.76 5.08 -11.15
CA ALA A 146 1.57 4.91 -12.59
C ALA A 146 2.87 4.69 -13.40
N ASP A 147 4.05 4.90 -12.81
CA ASP A 147 5.35 4.65 -13.46
C ASP A 147 5.72 3.16 -13.35
N THR A 148 5.68 2.45 -14.47
CA THR A 148 5.94 1.00 -14.52
C THR A 148 7.42 0.62 -14.39
N VAL A 149 8.35 1.57 -14.30
CA VAL A 149 9.79 1.31 -14.19
C VAL A 149 10.28 1.53 -12.77
N TYR A 150 9.81 2.59 -12.11
CA TYR A 150 10.29 2.99 -10.78
C TYR A 150 9.18 3.22 -9.76
N GLY A 151 7.91 3.22 -10.20
CA GLY A 151 6.76 3.61 -9.39
C GLY A 151 6.11 2.47 -8.63
N SER A 152 6.25 1.24 -9.11
CA SER A 152 5.64 0.07 -8.50
C SER A 152 6.28 -1.25 -8.93
N GLU A 153 6.08 -2.29 -8.14
CA GLU A 153 6.37 -3.69 -8.50
C GLU A 153 5.18 -4.58 -8.10
N ASN A 154 4.90 -5.58 -8.94
CA ASN A 154 3.78 -6.51 -8.79
C ASN A 154 2.40 -5.86 -8.61
N LEU A 155 2.27 -4.58 -9.00
CA LEU A 155 0.99 -3.90 -9.11
C LEU A 155 0.32 -4.30 -10.44
N TYR A 156 -1.01 -4.32 -10.45
CA TYR A 156 -1.77 -4.49 -11.70
C TYR A 156 -1.50 -3.33 -12.67
N ASN A 157 -1.86 -3.51 -13.94
CA ASN A 157 -1.70 -2.50 -14.98
C ASN A 157 -2.99 -2.30 -15.78
N SER A 158 -2.96 -1.41 -16.77
CA SER A 158 -4.11 -1.08 -17.62
C SER A 158 -4.71 -2.26 -18.40
N GLY A 159 -4.02 -3.40 -18.50
CA GLY A 159 -4.53 -4.64 -19.11
C GLY A 159 -5.30 -5.53 -18.13
N ASP A 160 -5.20 -5.29 -16.83
CA ASP A 160 -5.82 -6.08 -15.77
C ASP A 160 -7.18 -5.47 -15.39
N THR A 161 -8.11 -5.47 -16.34
CA THR A 161 -9.44 -4.87 -16.17
C THR A 161 -10.42 -5.84 -15.52
N LEU A 162 -11.11 -5.40 -14.47
CA LEU A 162 -12.19 -6.11 -13.79
C LEU A 162 -13.53 -5.95 -14.52
N PHE A 163 -14.55 -6.69 -14.09
CA PHE A 163 -15.85 -6.73 -14.79
C PHE A 163 -16.56 -5.37 -14.91
N ASN A 164 -16.29 -4.45 -13.97
CA ASN A 164 -16.89 -3.12 -13.94
C ASN A 164 -16.07 -2.05 -14.69
N GLY A 165 -14.92 -2.42 -15.26
CA GLY A 165 -14.03 -1.50 -15.98
C GLY A 165 -12.88 -0.92 -15.14
N GLU A 166 -12.83 -1.18 -13.84
CA GLU A 166 -11.68 -0.78 -13.00
C GLU A 166 -10.44 -1.61 -13.31
N PHE A 167 -9.25 -1.06 -13.08
CA PHE A 167 -8.00 -1.81 -13.11
C PHE A 167 -7.74 -2.42 -11.74
N GLY A 168 -7.41 -3.70 -11.68
CA GLY A 168 -7.22 -4.40 -10.41
C GLY A 168 -6.62 -5.79 -10.52
N PHE A 169 -6.22 -6.33 -9.37
CA PHE A 169 -5.81 -7.72 -9.21
C PHE A 169 -6.99 -8.65 -9.46
N SER A 170 -6.78 -9.70 -10.28
CA SER A 170 -7.75 -10.78 -10.48
C SER A 170 -7.05 -12.11 -10.72
N GLY A 171 -7.82 -13.20 -10.66
CA GLY A 171 -7.30 -14.55 -10.77
C GLY A 171 -6.69 -15.04 -9.45
N ARG A 172 -5.51 -15.66 -9.51
CA ARG A 172 -4.91 -16.30 -8.34
C ARG A 172 -3.39 -16.16 -8.30
N ASN A 173 -2.85 -15.80 -7.14
CA ASN A 173 -1.43 -15.93 -6.84
C ASN A 173 -1.11 -17.24 -6.08
N ASN A 174 0.13 -17.73 -6.23
CA ASN A 174 0.59 -18.99 -5.63
C ASN A 174 1.30 -18.74 -4.29
N GLY A 175 0.55 -18.27 -3.29
CA GLY A 175 1.09 -17.92 -1.98
C GLY A 175 1.07 -16.43 -1.73
N TRP A 176 1.77 -16.00 -0.67
CA TRP A 176 1.96 -14.59 -0.38
C TRP A 176 2.88 -13.96 -1.42
N ASP A 177 2.44 -12.83 -1.98
CA ASP A 177 3.20 -12.01 -2.90
C ASP A 177 3.35 -10.60 -2.33
N THR A 178 4.43 -9.93 -2.68
CA THR A 178 4.71 -8.56 -2.24
C THR A 178 4.43 -7.61 -3.40
N CYS A 179 3.61 -6.61 -3.15
CA CYS A 179 3.36 -5.50 -4.07
C CYS A 179 3.79 -4.21 -3.40
N TRP A 180 4.48 -3.32 -4.12
CA TRP A 180 4.80 -2.00 -3.60
C TRP A 180 4.55 -0.92 -4.63
N PHE A 181 4.31 0.29 -4.16
CA PHE A 181 4.22 1.49 -4.98
C PHE A 181 4.65 2.74 -4.21
N THR A 182 5.02 3.79 -4.95
CA THR A 182 5.66 4.97 -4.35
C THR A 182 5.32 6.29 -5.04
N TRP A 183 5.42 7.37 -4.28
CA TRP A 183 5.44 8.74 -4.78
C TRP A 183 6.74 9.43 -4.36
N HIS A 184 7.49 9.90 -5.33
CA HIS A 184 8.71 10.69 -5.09
C HIS A 184 8.56 12.11 -5.57
N GLY A 185 9.02 13.07 -4.76
CA GLY A 185 9.08 14.47 -5.15
C GLY A 185 7.77 15.19 -4.89
N TRP A 186 7.30 15.15 -3.65
CA TRP A 186 6.08 15.82 -3.18
C TRP A 186 4.81 15.24 -3.81
N LEU A 187 4.20 14.30 -3.10
CA LEU A 187 2.79 13.96 -3.24
C LEU A 187 2.00 15.29 -3.15
N LEU A 188 1.06 15.54 -4.08
CA LEU A 188 0.24 16.76 -4.18
C LEU A 188 0.85 17.97 -4.93
N ARG A 189 1.65 17.75 -5.97
CA ARG A 189 2.30 18.81 -6.76
C ARG A 189 1.38 19.98 -7.16
N ASP A 190 0.19 19.66 -7.67
CA ASP A 190 -0.65 20.64 -8.38
C ASP A 190 -1.67 21.35 -7.48
N ASN A 191 -1.71 21.04 -6.19
CA ASN A 191 -2.75 21.54 -5.29
C ASN A 191 -2.23 21.73 -3.86
N MET A 192 -1.72 22.93 -3.60
CA MET A 192 -1.37 23.41 -2.25
C MET A 192 -2.57 23.51 -1.27
N ASN A 193 -3.77 23.09 -1.70
CA ASN A 193 -5.04 23.16 -0.95
C ASN A 193 -5.59 21.78 -0.55
N PHE A 194 -4.87 20.69 -0.80
CA PHE A 194 -5.28 19.38 -0.33
C PHE A 194 -4.88 19.14 1.12
N SER A 195 -5.63 18.24 1.75
CA SER A 195 -5.47 17.88 3.15
C SER A 195 -4.02 17.49 3.47
N ASP A 196 -3.60 17.68 4.72
CA ASP A 196 -2.36 17.09 5.26
C ASP A 196 -2.44 15.55 5.36
N THR A 197 -3.56 14.99 4.92
CA THR A 197 -3.93 13.59 4.97
C THR A 197 -4.38 13.12 3.58
N ALA A 198 -3.77 12.04 3.09
CA ALA A 198 -4.26 11.29 1.94
C ALA A 198 -4.97 10.01 2.43
N LEU A 199 -5.90 9.51 1.62
CA LEU A 199 -6.63 8.27 1.89
C LEU A 199 -6.29 7.24 0.82
N LEU A 200 -5.87 6.07 1.23
CA LEU A 200 -5.72 4.90 0.39
C LEU A 200 -6.89 3.97 0.62
N LYS A 201 -7.60 3.59 -0.44
CA LYS A 201 -8.77 2.72 -0.37
C LYS A 201 -8.51 1.42 -1.11
N PHE A 202 -8.75 0.32 -0.41
CA PHE A 202 -8.70 -1.02 -0.95
C PHE A 202 -10.13 -1.49 -1.18
N SER A 203 -10.46 -1.75 -2.43
CA SER A 203 -11.80 -2.13 -2.87
C SER A 203 -11.78 -3.58 -3.36
N PHE A 204 -12.81 -4.35 -3.04
CA PHE A 204 -13.06 -5.66 -3.59
C PHE A 204 -14.41 -5.68 -4.29
N ILE A 205 -14.48 -6.28 -5.48
CA ILE A 205 -15.71 -6.41 -6.26
C ILE A 205 -15.89 -7.81 -6.81
N SER A 206 -17.14 -8.25 -6.90
CA SER A 206 -17.53 -9.51 -7.55
C SER A 206 -18.74 -9.34 -8.47
N ASP A 207 -18.76 -10.11 -9.56
CA ASP A 207 -19.83 -10.13 -10.54
C ASP A 207 -20.99 -11.05 -10.11
N GLY A 208 -21.92 -11.33 -11.03
CA GLY A 208 -23.11 -12.13 -10.76
C GLY A 208 -22.90 -13.66 -10.72
N ILE A 209 -21.67 -14.17 -10.84
CA ILE A 209 -21.37 -15.60 -10.98
C ILE A 209 -20.56 -16.09 -9.77
N ASP A 210 -21.10 -17.07 -9.05
CA ASP A 210 -20.39 -17.68 -7.93
C ASP A 210 -19.39 -18.72 -8.46
N THR A 211 -18.11 -18.46 -8.22
CA THR A 211 -17.00 -19.33 -8.60
C THR A 211 -16.36 -20.06 -7.41
N GLY A 212 -16.90 -19.88 -6.20
CA GLY A 212 -16.43 -20.53 -4.97
C GLY A 212 -15.01 -20.13 -4.57
N LYS A 213 -14.67 -18.86 -4.77
CA LYS A 213 -13.32 -18.30 -4.60
C LYS A 213 -13.16 -17.56 -3.28
N GLU A 214 -11.93 -17.55 -2.76
CA GLU A 214 -11.70 -17.12 -1.36
C GLU A 214 -11.55 -15.60 -1.18
N GLY A 215 -11.24 -14.84 -2.22
CA GLY A 215 -11.29 -13.38 -2.26
C GLY A 215 -9.93 -12.71 -2.24
N TRP A 216 -9.74 -11.73 -1.35
CA TRP A 216 -8.48 -11.00 -1.18
C TRP A 216 -8.10 -10.91 0.30
N MET A 217 -6.83 -11.17 0.59
CA MET A 217 -6.22 -11.11 1.91
C MET A 217 -4.93 -10.31 1.85
N ILE A 218 -4.72 -9.42 2.80
CA ILE A 218 -3.57 -8.53 2.91
C ILE A 218 -3.03 -8.59 4.33
N ASP A 219 -1.73 -8.52 4.47
CA ASP A 219 -1.00 -8.48 5.72
C ASP A 219 0.25 -7.61 5.57
N ASN A 220 0.81 -7.15 6.69
CA ASN A 220 2.03 -6.34 6.75
C ASN A 220 2.05 -5.19 5.72
N ILE A 221 1.15 -4.22 5.91
CA ILE A 221 1.14 -2.96 5.15
C ILE A 221 2.17 -2.00 5.72
#